data_AF-D2HUY0-F1
#
_entry.id   AF-D2HUY0-F1
#
_cell.length_a   1.000
_cell.length_b   1.000
_cell.length_c   1.000
_cell.angle_alpha   90.00
_cell.angle_beta   90.00
_cell.angle_gamma   90.00
#
_symmetry.space_group_name_H-M   'P 1'
#
loop_
_entity.id
_entity.type
_entity.pdbx_description
1 polymer ?
#
loop_
_entity_poly.entity_id
_entity_poly.type
_entity_poly.pdbx_seq_one_letter_code
_entity_poly.pdbx_strand_id
1 'polypeptide(L)'
;SAKSVRAPREVQRKWLKTTILGACAVLAGPLLWSCLGGDDGVTEVLAHRGEILPGRFIEVPCSEDYDSHRRFEGCSPRKCGRGITDTVITRDEAQRIRSIAEKGLSLGGSDGGASILDLHSGALSVGKHFVNLYRYFGDKIQTVFSEEDFQLYRDVRRKVQLTIAQAFGISESSLYLTKPTFFSRINSTQARTAHDEYWHAHVDKVTYGSFDYTSLLYLSDYLDDFGGGRFVFMEEGANKTVEPRAG
;
A
#
# COMPACT_ATOMS: atom_id res chain seq x y z
N SER A 1 55.43 -37.11 61.97
CA SER A 1 54.12 -37.65 61.56
C SER A 1 53.04 -36.64 61.92
N ALA A 2 52.47 -35.94 60.94
CA ALA A 2 51.20 -35.19 61.10
C ALA A 2 50.65 -34.84 59.70
N LYS A 3 49.32 -34.94 59.59
CA LYS A 3 48.52 -35.17 58.39
C LYS A 3 48.28 -33.92 57.52
N SER A 4 48.15 -34.16 56.21
CA SER A 4 47.62 -33.27 55.19
C SER A 4 46.09 -33.11 55.31
N VAL A 5 45.57 -31.90 55.09
CA VAL A 5 44.14 -31.62 54.86
C VAL A 5 44.00 -30.76 53.60
N ARG A 6 43.07 -31.17 52.73
CA ARG A 6 42.80 -30.68 51.37
C ARG A 6 41.57 -29.76 51.36
N ALA A 7 41.56 -28.82 50.39
CA ALA A 7 40.42 -28.08 49.80
C ALA A 7 39.90 -26.84 50.59
N PRO A 8 39.52 -25.73 49.91
CA PRO A 8 38.41 -25.72 48.94
C PRO A 8 38.69 -24.91 47.66
N ARG A 9 38.94 -25.60 46.55
CA ARG A 9 39.07 -25.00 45.19
C ARG A 9 37.79 -25.15 44.34
N GLU A 10 36.74 -25.75 44.91
CA GLU A 10 35.48 -26.06 44.21
C GLU A 10 34.40 -24.97 44.32
N VAL A 11 34.36 -24.20 45.40
CA VAL A 11 33.28 -23.23 45.66
C VAL A 11 33.37 -22.03 44.70
N GLN A 12 34.58 -21.60 44.38
CA GLN A 12 34.83 -20.43 43.52
C GLN A 12 34.49 -20.69 42.04
N ARG A 13 34.63 -21.95 41.58
CA ARG A 13 34.30 -22.36 40.20
C ARG A 13 32.79 -22.53 39.98
N LYS A 14 32.03 -22.87 41.03
CA LYS A 14 30.56 -22.90 40.96
C LYS A 14 30.00 -21.50 40.83
N TRP A 15 30.48 -20.54 41.62
CA TRP A 15 29.96 -19.16 41.61
C TRP A 15 30.16 -18.42 40.28
N LEU A 16 31.31 -18.62 39.62
CA LEU A 16 31.57 -18.04 38.28
C LEU A 16 30.67 -18.62 37.19
N LYS A 17 30.33 -19.92 37.28
CA LYS A 17 29.43 -20.56 36.31
C LYS A 17 28.00 -20.06 36.46
N THR A 18 27.53 -19.84 37.69
CA THR A 18 26.17 -19.33 37.93
C THR A 18 26.00 -17.86 37.51
N THR A 19 27.03 -17.03 37.64
CA THR A 19 26.97 -15.62 37.19
C THR A 19 27.01 -15.49 35.67
N ILE A 20 27.81 -16.30 34.96
CA ILE A 20 27.87 -16.28 33.49
C ILE A 20 26.57 -16.82 32.86
N LEU A 21 25.99 -17.89 33.41
CA LEU A 21 24.70 -18.41 32.94
C LEU A 21 23.54 -17.44 33.20
N GLY A 22 23.56 -16.71 34.32
CA GLY A 22 22.57 -15.66 34.62
C GLY A 22 22.68 -14.46 33.67
N ALA A 23 23.90 -14.01 33.35
CA ALA A 23 24.11 -12.86 32.47
C ALA A 23 23.74 -13.16 31.00
N CYS A 24 24.01 -14.38 30.50
CA CYS A 24 23.58 -14.77 29.16
C CYS A 24 22.05 -14.88 29.02
N ALA A 25 21.36 -15.36 30.07
CA ALA A 25 19.89 -15.44 30.06
C ALA A 25 19.23 -14.05 30.12
N VAL A 26 19.81 -13.11 30.88
CA VAL A 26 19.29 -11.74 31.04
C VAL A 26 19.53 -10.87 29.81
N LEU A 27 20.50 -11.19 28.95
CA LEU A 27 20.71 -10.48 27.68
C LEU A 27 20.00 -11.17 26.49
N ALA A 28 19.90 -12.50 26.49
CA ALA A 28 19.19 -13.23 25.43
C ALA A 28 17.67 -13.01 25.48
N GLY A 29 17.07 -12.90 26.67
CA GLY A 29 15.64 -12.61 26.85
C GLY A 29 15.17 -11.30 26.18
N PRO A 30 15.79 -10.15 26.47
CA PRO A 30 15.43 -8.88 25.84
C PRO A 30 15.90 -8.80 24.37
N LEU A 31 17.00 -9.45 23.96
CA LEU A 31 17.38 -9.50 22.53
C LEU A 31 16.38 -10.35 21.71
N LEU A 32 15.90 -11.48 22.24
CA LEU A 32 14.79 -12.22 21.61
C LEU A 32 13.49 -11.43 21.63
N TRP A 33 13.18 -10.71 22.72
CA TRP A 33 11.98 -9.86 22.80
C TRP A 33 12.05 -8.66 21.84
N SER A 34 13.23 -8.10 21.58
CA SER A 34 13.42 -7.05 20.58
C SER A 34 13.38 -7.58 19.14
N CYS A 35 13.70 -8.86 18.91
CA CYS A 35 13.50 -9.50 17.60
C CYS A 35 12.07 -10.00 17.39
N LEU A 36 11.31 -10.26 18.46
CA LEU A 36 9.88 -10.62 18.44
C LEU A 36 8.96 -9.40 18.67
N GLY A 37 9.54 -8.24 18.97
CA GLY A 37 8.87 -6.95 19.15
C GLY A 37 8.59 -6.29 17.82
N GLY A 38 7.73 -6.96 17.04
CA GLY A 38 7.19 -6.48 15.78
C GLY A 38 5.86 -7.16 15.51
N ASP A 39 4.99 -7.24 16.53
CA ASP A 39 3.57 -7.50 16.32
C ASP A 39 2.92 -6.21 15.77
N ASP A 40 3.37 -5.80 14.58
CA ASP A 40 2.45 -5.15 13.65
C ASP A 40 1.38 -6.22 13.45
N GLY A 41 0.11 -5.96 13.75
CA GLY A 41 -0.97 -6.95 13.70
C GLY A 41 -1.29 -7.53 12.31
N VAL A 42 -0.27 -7.83 11.52
CA VAL A 42 -0.18 -8.43 10.19
C VAL A 42 -0.02 -9.92 10.39
N THR A 43 -1.07 -10.65 10.06
CA THR A 43 -1.18 -12.08 10.35
C THR A 43 -1.04 -12.92 9.08
N GLU A 44 -1.27 -12.31 7.91
CA GLU A 44 -1.09 -12.97 6.60
C GLU A 44 -0.65 -11.96 5.53
N VAL A 45 0.34 -12.32 4.71
CA VAL A 45 0.74 -11.53 3.54
C VAL A 45 0.16 -12.19 2.29
N LEU A 46 -0.76 -11.50 1.62
CA LEU A 46 -1.46 -11.97 0.42
C LEU A 46 -0.62 -11.84 -0.85
N ALA A 47 0.38 -10.97 -0.86
CA ALA A 47 1.32 -10.81 -1.95
C ALA A 47 2.62 -10.21 -1.41
N HIS A 48 3.71 -10.94 -1.58
CA HIS A 48 5.05 -10.48 -1.22
C HIS A 48 5.68 -9.69 -2.38
N ARG A 49 6.48 -8.66 -2.07
CA ARG A 49 7.21 -7.90 -3.09
C ARG A 49 8.22 -8.79 -3.85
N GLY A 50 8.70 -9.88 -3.23
CA GLY A 50 9.63 -10.83 -3.84
C GLY A 50 9.01 -11.81 -4.84
N GLU A 51 7.68 -11.99 -4.86
CA GLU A 51 7.01 -12.86 -5.84
C GLU A 51 6.55 -12.08 -7.08
N ILE A 52 6.24 -12.80 -8.17
CA ILE A 52 5.60 -12.26 -9.38
C ILE A 52 4.31 -13.03 -9.58
N LEU A 53 3.18 -12.33 -9.46
CA LEU A 53 1.84 -12.87 -9.51
C LEU A 53 1.21 -12.61 -10.88
N PRO A 54 1.00 -13.62 -11.73
CA PRO A 54 0.22 -13.43 -12.96
C PRO A 54 -1.22 -13.03 -12.65
N GLY A 55 -1.77 -13.56 -11.57
CA GLY A 55 -3.06 -13.18 -11.03
C GLY A 55 -3.47 -14.07 -9.87
N ARG A 56 -3.95 -13.45 -8.79
CA ARG A 56 -4.49 -14.11 -7.60
C ARG A 56 -5.83 -13.46 -7.30
N PHE A 57 -6.91 -14.24 -7.40
CA PHE A 57 -8.24 -13.78 -7.01
C PHE A 57 -8.69 -14.55 -5.78
N ILE A 58 -8.99 -13.82 -4.71
CA ILE A 58 -9.44 -14.36 -3.44
C ILE A 58 -10.89 -13.96 -3.28
N GLU A 59 -11.80 -14.92 -3.37
CA GLU A 59 -13.21 -14.69 -3.10
C GLU A 59 -13.42 -14.45 -1.60
N VAL A 60 -14.23 -13.44 -1.27
CA VAL A 60 -14.57 -13.10 0.11
C VAL A 60 -16.10 -12.97 0.24
N PRO A 61 -16.68 -13.21 1.41
CA PRO A 61 -18.09 -12.95 1.63
C PRO A 61 -18.43 -11.49 1.32
N CYS A 62 -19.52 -11.26 0.57
CA CYS A 62 -20.05 -9.91 0.41
C CYS A 62 -20.61 -9.42 1.75
N SER A 63 -20.47 -8.12 2.04
CA SER A 63 -21.08 -7.55 3.24
C SER A 63 -22.59 -7.46 3.08
N GLU A 64 -23.32 -7.59 4.19
CA GLU A 64 -24.79 -7.44 4.18
C GLU A 64 -25.21 -6.05 3.67
N ASP A 65 -24.46 -5.02 4.05
CA ASP A 65 -24.68 -3.66 3.58
C ASP A 65 -24.57 -3.56 2.07
N TYR A 66 -23.67 -4.32 1.43
CA TYR A 66 -23.47 -4.27 0.00
C TYR A 66 -24.75 -4.64 -0.78
N ASP A 67 -25.52 -5.60 -0.27
CA ASP A 67 -26.77 -6.04 -0.89
C ASP A 67 -27.89 -4.98 -0.83
N SER A 68 -27.79 -4.05 0.12
CA SER A 68 -28.73 -2.92 0.23
C SER A 68 -28.44 -1.79 -0.78
N HIS A 69 -27.26 -1.78 -1.40
CA HIS A 69 -26.89 -0.73 -2.35
C HIS A 69 -27.55 -0.91 -3.71
N ARG A 70 -27.73 0.21 -4.43
CA ARG A 70 -28.25 0.20 -5.80
C ARG A 70 -27.34 -0.63 -6.71
N ARG A 71 -27.93 -1.64 -7.35
CA ARG A 71 -27.26 -2.48 -8.34
C ARG A 71 -27.47 -1.92 -9.75
N PHE A 72 -26.43 -2.00 -10.57
CA PHE A 72 -26.42 -1.63 -11.97
C PHE A 72 -26.22 -2.88 -12.81
N GLU A 73 -27.15 -3.16 -13.71
CA GLU A 73 -27.12 -4.33 -14.56
C GLU A 73 -25.83 -4.37 -15.40
N GLY A 74 -25.14 -5.50 -15.36
CA GLY A 74 -23.88 -5.72 -16.07
C GLY A 74 -22.62 -5.07 -15.44
N CYS A 75 -22.77 -4.13 -14.51
CA CYS A 75 -21.64 -3.48 -13.82
C CYS A 75 -21.44 -4.02 -12.41
N SER A 76 -22.49 -4.07 -11.60
CA SER A 76 -22.33 -4.40 -10.18
C SER A 76 -21.87 -5.85 -10.01
N PRO A 77 -20.85 -6.12 -9.17
CA PRO A 77 -20.27 -7.43 -9.00
C PRO A 77 -21.30 -8.44 -8.49
N ARG A 78 -21.24 -9.65 -9.05
CA ARG A 78 -22.04 -10.81 -8.61
C ARG A 78 -21.35 -11.65 -7.53
N LYS A 79 -20.05 -11.41 -7.33
CA LYS A 79 -19.20 -12.04 -6.32
C LYS A 79 -18.29 -10.96 -5.73
N CYS A 80 -17.95 -11.07 -4.46
CA CYS A 80 -17.00 -10.18 -3.81
C CYS A 80 -15.63 -10.85 -3.73
N GLY A 81 -14.58 -10.07 -3.90
CA GLY A 81 -13.24 -10.63 -3.93
C GLY A 81 -12.15 -9.60 -4.08
N ARG A 82 -10.92 -10.09 -3.94
CA ARG A 82 -9.69 -9.30 -4.02
C ARG A 82 -8.83 -9.86 -5.14
N GLY A 83 -8.49 -9.02 -6.10
CA GLY A 83 -7.56 -9.36 -7.17
C GLY A 83 -6.20 -8.73 -6.91
N ILE A 84 -5.14 -9.54 -7.06
CA ILE A 84 -3.74 -9.06 -6.99
C ILE A 84 -2.99 -9.64 -8.20
N THR A 85 -2.27 -8.79 -8.92
CA THR A 85 -1.51 -9.17 -10.12
C THR A 85 -0.40 -8.17 -10.39
N ASP A 86 0.76 -8.66 -10.83
CA ASP A 86 1.95 -7.88 -11.21
C ASP A 86 2.11 -7.81 -12.74
N THR A 87 1.02 -8.04 -13.48
CA THR A 87 1.04 -8.17 -14.95
C THR A 87 0.09 -7.24 -15.67
N VAL A 88 -0.56 -6.32 -14.94
CA VAL A 88 -1.47 -5.32 -15.55
C VAL A 88 -0.69 -4.41 -16.49
N ILE A 89 0.49 -3.96 -16.06
CA ILE A 89 1.40 -3.16 -16.85
C ILE A 89 2.83 -3.68 -16.71
N THR A 90 3.69 -3.34 -17.66
CA THR A 90 5.11 -3.64 -17.55
C THR A 90 5.81 -2.71 -16.56
N ARG A 91 6.98 -3.10 -16.05
CA ARG A 91 7.79 -2.23 -15.19
C ARG A 91 8.21 -0.94 -15.89
N ASP A 92 8.47 -0.99 -17.19
CA ASP A 92 8.80 0.20 -18.00
C ASP A 92 7.59 1.15 -18.09
N GLU A 93 6.38 0.62 -18.25
CA GLU A 93 5.16 1.42 -18.19
C GLU A 93 4.94 2.02 -16.80
N ALA A 94 5.19 1.26 -15.73
CA ALA A 94 5.08 1.76 -14.35
C ALA A 94 6.05 2.93 -14.10
N GLN A 95 7.29 2.81 -14.56
CA GLN A 95 8.28 3.89 -14.48
C GLN A 95 7.87 5.13 -15.27
N ARG A 96 7.33 4.96 -16.48
CA ARG A 96 6.86 6.08 -17.29
C ARG A 96 5.64 6.76 -16.67
N ILE A 97 4.68 5.99 -16.15
CA ILE A 97 3.52 6.53 -15.41
C ILE A 97 3.97 7.26 -14.13
N ARG A 98 4.95 6.71 -13.39
CA ARG A 98 5.56 7.39 -12.25
C ARG A 98 6.15 8.75 -12.66
N SER A 99 6.89 8.81 -13.77
CA SER A 99 7.43 10.06 -14.29
C SER A 99 6.32 11.08 -14.61
N ILE A 100 5.18 10.64 -15.15
CA ILE A 100 4.01 11.50 -15.38
C ILE A 100 3.48 12.07 -14.06
N ALA A 101 3.33 11.22 -13.03
CA ALA A 101 2.91 11.68 -11.71
C ALA A 101 3.90 12.70 -11.12
N GLU A 102 5.20 12.43 -11.23
CA GLU A 102 6.28 13.32 -10.75
C GLU A 102 6.29 14.68 -11.48
N LYS A 103 6.09 14.70 -12.80
CA LYS A 103 5.94 15.93 -13.62
C LYS A 103 4.77 16.78 -13.13
N GLY A 104 3.60 16.18 -12.88
CA GLY A 104 2.45 16.94 -12.38
C GLY A 104 2.64 17.42 -10.94
N LEU A 105 3.22 16.57 -10.08
CA LEU A 105 3.54 16.87 -8.69
C LEU A 105 4.82 17.73 -8.53
N SER A 106 5.43 18.22 -9.61
CA SER A 106 6.46 19.26 -9.56
C SER A 106 5.86 20.66 -9.67
N LEU A 107 4.60 20.78 -10.10
CA LEU A 107 3.86 22.04 -10.16
C LEU A 107 3.23 22.41 -8.81
N GLY A 108 3.13 21.45 -7.90
CA GLY A 108 2.52 21.61 -6.59
C GLY A 108 2.87 20.45 -5.66
N GLY A 109 2.43 20.55 -4.42
CA GLY A 109 2.58 19.51 -3.41
C GLY A 109 1.85 19.92 -2.14
N SER A 110 1.51 18.96 -1.30
CA SER A 110 0.97 19.25 0.03
C SER A 110 2.05 19.75 0.98
N ASP A 111 1.66 20.57 1.96
CA ASP A 111 2.49 20.87 3.13
C ASP A 111 2.65 19.65 4.07
N GLY A 112 1.80 18.63 3.90
CA GLY A 112 1.84 17.39 4.65
C GLY A 112 2.39 16.20 3.87
N GLY A 113 2.20 15.00 4.43
CA GLY A 113 2.78 13.76 3.92
C GLY A 113 2.18 13.25 2.62
N ALA A 114 0.96 13.64 2.23
CA ALA A 114 0.29 13.12 1.05
C ALA A 114 -0.03 14.22 0.04
N SER A 115 0.40 14.04 -1.21
CA SER A 115 0.06 14.93 -2.34
C SER A 115 -0.76 14.18 -3.37
N ILE A 116 -1.79 14.82 -3.89
CA ILE A 116 -2.73 14.25 -4.85
C ILE A 116 -2.64 15.00 -6.19
N LEU A 117 -2.66 14.23 -7.27
CA LEU A 117 -2.78 14.72 -8.65
C LEU A 117 -3.83 13.89 -9.38
N ASP A 118 -4.92 14.51 -9.79
CA ASP A 118 -5.96 13.92 -10.63
C ASP A 118 -5.86 14.57 -12.03
N LEU A 119 -5.32 13.83 -13.01
CA LEU A 119 -5.23 14.32 -14.38
C LEU A 119 -6.61 14.42 -15.06
N HIS A 120 -7.63 13.69 -14.60
CA HIS A 120 -8.95 13.73 -15.21
C HIS A 120 -9.77 14.95 -14.77
N SER A 121 -9.79 15.26 -13.48
CA SER A 121 -10.47 16.47 -12.96
C SER A 121 -9.59 17.72 -12.98
N GLY A 122 -8.27 17.53 -13.04
CA GLY A 122 -7.27 18.57 -12.88
C GLY A 122 -6.99 18.93 -11.41
N ALA A 123 -7.46 18.17 -10.42
CA ALA A 123 -7.16 18.49 -9.02
C ALA A 123 -5.66 18.27 -8.72
N LEU A 124 -5.00 19.27 -8.14
CA LEU A 124 -3.61 19.19 -7.69
C LEU A 124 -3.48 19.78 -6.29
N SER A 125 -2.80 19.08 -5.39
CA SER A 125 -2.42 19.61 -4.08
C SER A 125 -1.42 20.77 -4.20
N VAL A 126 -1.71 21.89 -3.54
CA VAL A 126 -0.82 23.05 -3.41
C VAL A 126 -0.93 23.60 -1.97
N GLY A 127 0.10 23.35 -1.17
CA GLY A 127 0.12 23.66 0.25
C GLY A 127 -0.98 22.90 0.99
N LYS A 128 -1.99 23.63 1.49
CA LYS A 128 -3.15 23.05 2.20
C LYS A 128 -4.42 22.98 1.35
N HIS A 129 -4.33 23.29 0.07
CA HIS A 129 -5.50 23.44 -0.81
C HIS A 129 -5.38 22.60 -2.07
N PHE A 130 -6.52 22.43 -2.74
CA PHE A 130 -6.57 21.88 -4.09
C PHE A 130 -6.78 23.01 -5.10
N VAL A 131 -6.00 22.99 -6.17
CA VAL A 131 -6.19 23.89 -7.32
C VAL A 131 -6.54 23.08 -8.55
N ASN A 132 -7.18 23.73 -9.52
CA ASN A 132 -7.36 23.15 -10.84
C ASN A 132 -6.11 23.42 -11.70
N LEU A 133 -5.36 22.35 -11.95
CA LEU A 133 -4.14 22.28 -12.74
C LEU A 133 -4.28 22.98 -14.09
N TYR A 134 -5.33 22.64 -14.86
CA TYR A 134 -5.56 23.18 -16.20
C TYR A 134 -5.88 24.67 -16.21
N ARG A 135 -6.55 25.17 -15.16
CA ARG A 135 -6.85 26.60 -15.02
C ARG A 135 -5.66 27.40 -14.51
N TYR A 136 -4.93 26.87 -13.53
CA TYR A 136 -3.87 27.59 -12.85
C TYR A 136 -2.54 27.54 -13.60
N PHE A 137 -2.27 26.44 -14.31
CA PHE A 137 -1.02 26.21 -15.04
C PHE A 137 -1.23 26.06 -16.55
N GLY A 138 -2.38 26.45 -17.11
CA GLY A 138 -2.79 26.17 -18.49
C GLY A 138 -1.67 26.35 -19.55
N ASP A 139 -0.97 27.48 -19.52
CA ASP A 139 0.13 27.77 -20.47
C ASP A 139 1.34 26.84 -20.32
N LYS A 140 1.54 26.28 -19.13
CA LYS A 140 2.64 25.36 -18.80
C LYS A 140 2.25 23.89 -18.96
N ILE A 141 0.98 23.54 -19.13
CA ILE A 141 0.56 22.14 -19.23
C ILE A 141 1.21 21.45 -20.43
N GLN A 142 1.27 22.14 -21.56
CA GLN A 142 1.88 21.60 -22.79
C GLN A 142 3.40 21.43 -22.67
N THR A 143 4.05 22.10 -21.72
CA THR A 143 5.49 21.92 -21.47
C THR A 143 5.77 20.85 -20.41
N VAL A 144 4.77 20.50 -19.60
CA VAL A 144 4.88 19.50 -18.53
C VAL A 144 4.46 18.11 -19.01
N PHE A 145 3.37 18.02 -19.77
CA PHE A 145 2.85 16.76 -20.31
C PHE A 145 2.89 16.76 -21.82
N SER A 146 3.37 15.64 -22.36
CA SER A 146 3.30 15.32 -23.79
C SER A 146 2.00 14.60 -24.14
N GLU A 147 1.65 14.54 -25.43
CA GLU A 147 0.50 13.73 -25.86
C GLU A 147 0.76 12.23 -25.62
N GLU A 148 2.01 11.79 -25.73
CA GLU A 148 2.42 10.42 -25.39
C GLU A 148 2.20 10.09 -23.91
N ASP A 149 2.37 11.07 -23.01
CA ASP A 149 2.06 10.90 -21.58
C ASP A 149 0.56 10.65 -21.37
N PHE A 150 -0.30 11.46 -22.02
CA PHE A 150 -1.75 11.28 -21.93
C PHE A 150 -2.21 9.98 -22.59
N GLN A 151 -1.59 9.59 -23.71
CA GLN A 151 -1.90 8.31 -24.36
C GLN A 151 -1.55 7.14 -23.45
N LEU A 152 -0.35 7.14 -22.84
CA LEU A 152 0.05 6.10 -21.90
C LEU A 152 -0.91 6.03 -20.70
N TYR A 153 -1.31 7.17 -20.13
CA TYR A 153 -2.28 7.20 -19.03
C TYR A 153 -3.63 6.56 -19.42
N ARG A 154 -4.13 6.87 -20.63
CA ARG A 154 -5.37 6.27 -21.16
C ARG A 154 -5.24 4.75 -21.36
N ASP A 155 -4.09 4.31 -21.86
CA ASP A 155 -3.82 2.88 -22.11
C ASP A 155 -3.72 2.09 -20.81
N VAL A 156 -3.00 2.62 -19.82
CA VAL A 156 -2.90 2.00 -18.48
C VAL A 156 -4.26 1.93 -17.80
N ARG A 157 -5.03 3.02 -17.83
CA ARG A 157 -6.41 3.02 -17.33
C ARG A 157 -7.24 1.91 -17.99
N ARG A 158 -7.15 1.74 -19.31
CA ARG A 158 -7.88 0.70 -20.02
C ARG A 158 -7.45 -0.70 -19.61
N LYS A 159 -6.15 -0.94 -19.46
CA LYS A 159 -5.61 -2.23 -18.97
C LYS A 159 -6.14 -2.58 -17.59
N VAL A 160 -6.21 -1.60 -16.67
CA VAL A 160 -6.82 -1.78 -15.35
C VAL A 160 -8.31 -2.13 -15.47
N GLN A 161 -9.08 -1.39 -16.28
CA GLN A 161 -10.51 -1.67 -16.50
C GLN A 161 -10.76 -3.07 -17.06
N LEU A 162 -9.96 -3.50 -18.04
CA LEU A 162 -10.01 -4.84 -18.62
C LEU A 162 -9.70 -5.92 -17.56
N THR A 163 -8.69 -5.69 -16.74
CA THR A 163 -8.29 -6.63 -15.67
C THR A 163 -9.41 -6.83 -14.65
N ILE A 164 -10.06 -5.74 -14.22
CA ILE A 164 -11.21 -5.79 -13.30
C ILE A 164 -12.37 -6.57 -13.96
N ALA A 165 -12.71 -6.22 -15.21
CA ALA A 165 -13.79 -6.87 -15.93
C ALA A 165 -13.58 -8.39 -16.06
N GLN A 166 -12.35 -8.82 -16.36
CA GLN A 166 -11.99 -10.23 -16.43
C GLN A 166 -12.08 -10.92 -15.06
N ALA A 167 -11.55 -10.31 -14.00
CA ALA A 167 -11.55 -10.91 -12.66
C ALA A 167 -12.97 -11.17 -12.12
N PHE A 168 -13.89 -10.24 -12.41
CA PHE A 168 -15.28 -10.30 -11.95
C PHE A 168 -16.26 -10.89 -12.98
N GLY A 169 -15.79 -11.21 -14.18
CA GLY A 169 -16.63 -11.81 -15.23
C GLY A 169 -17.73 -10.88 -15.74
N ILE A 170 -17.44 -9.58 -15.85
CA ILE A 170 -18.36 -8.57 -16.38
C ILE A 170 -17.87 -8.03 -17.73
N SER A 171 -18.73 -7.30 -18.45
CA SER A 171 -18.31 -6.64 -19.69
C SER A 171 -17.47 -5.39 -19.39
N GLU A 172 -16.34 -5.20 -20.10
CA GLU A 172 -15.55 -3.96 -20.06
C GLU A 172 -16.44 -2.73 -20.36
N SER A 173 -17.38 -2.87 -21.31
CA SER A 173 -18.29 -1.78 -21.71
C SER A 173 -19.27 -1.35 -20.62
N SER A 174 -19.43 -2.16 -19.57
CA SER A 174 -20.29 -1.86 -18.43
C SER A 174 -19.52 -1.20 -17.28
N LEU A 175 -18.19 -1.10 -17.38
CA LEU A 175 -17.34 -0.52 -16.34
C LEU A 175 -16.97 0.93 -16.69
N TYR A 176 -17.46 1.86 -15.87
CA TYR A 176 -17.22 3.29 -16.06
C TYR A 176 -16.22 3.82 -15.04
N LEU A 177 -15.31 4.69 -15.47
CA LEU A 177 -14.42 5.38 -14.55
C LEU A 177 -15.23 6.41 -13.76
N THR A 178 -15.19 6.31 -12.44
CA THR A 178 -15.82 7.25 -11.51
C THR A 178 -14.75 8.11 -10.83
N LYS A 179 -15.18 9.20 -10.19
CA LYS A 179 -14.28 10.09 -9.45
C LYS A 179 -14.30 9.75 -7.97
N PRO A 180 -13.17 9.87 -7.26
CA PRO A 180 -11.87 10.37 -7.76
C PRO A 180 -11.00 9.31 -8.47
N THR A 181 -10.11 9.72 -9.38
CA THR A 181 -9.04 8.88 -9.96
C THR A 181 -7.75 9.68 -9.96
N PHE A 182 -6.77 9.29 -9.16
CA PHE A 182 -5.63 10.16 -8.88
C PHE A 182 -4.35 9.40 -8.58
N PHE A 183 -3.23 10.07 -8.80
CA PHE A 183 -1.95 9.71 -8.23
C PHE A 183 -1.87 10.22 -6.80
N SER A 184 -1.35 9.38 -5.91
CA SER A 184 -0.98 9.76 -4.55
C SER A 184 0.52 9.61 -4.38
N ARG A 185 1.20 10.66 -3.92
CA ARG A 185 2.59 10.59 -3.45
C ARG A 185 2.57 10.77 -1.95
N ILE A 186 3.03 9.75 -1.24
CA ILE A 186 3.06 9.72 0.22
C ILE A 186 4.51 9.69 0.70
N ASN A 187 4.82 10.47 1.72
CA ASN A 187 6.11 10.48 2.40
C ASN A 187 5.93 10.59 3.94
N SER A 188 7.03 10.63 4.68
CA SER A 188 7.03 10.65 6.14
C SER A 188 6.77 12.04 6.78
N THR A 189 6.42 13.06 5.98
CA THR A 189 6.08 14.39 6.50
C THR A 189 4.78 14.31 7.29
N GLN A 190 4.73 14.95 8.45
CA GLN A 190 3.54 14.94 9.30
C GLN A 190 2.34 15.56 8.58
N ALA A 191 1.15 14.97 8.76
CA ALA A 191 -0.09 15.52 8.24
C ALA A 191 -0.35 16.95 8.74
N ARG A 192 -0.83 17.80 7.83
CA ARG A 192 -1.21 19.21 8.11
C ARG A 192 -2.70 19.44 7.91
N THR A 193 -3.35 18.58 7.16
CA THR A 193 -4.77 18.58 6.84
C THR A 193 -5.31 17.15 6.88
N ALA A 194 -6.64 16.98 6.94
CA ALA A 194 -7.27 15.66 6.88
C ALA A 194 -6.96 14.91 5.56
N HIS A 195 -6.65 15.63 4.48
CA HIS A 195 -6.26 15.03 3.21
C HIS A 195 -4.85 14.44 3.21
N ASP A 196 -4.04 14.75 4.23
CA ASP A 196 -2.72 14.14 4.44
C ASP A 196 -2.81 12.84 5.26
N GLU A 197 -3.96 12.56 5.87
CA GLU A 197 -4.18 11.41 6.74
C GLU A 197 -4.63 10.18 5.94
N TYR A 198 -3.67 9.51 5.30
CA TYR A 198 -3.94 8.39 4.39
C TYR A 198 -4.08 7.01 5.10
N TRP A 199 -3.95 6.94 6.42
CA TRP A 199 -3.88 5.69 7.18
C TRP A 199 -5.20 5.29 7.86
N HIS A 200 -6.28 6.03 7.64
CA HIS A 200 -7.57 5.72 8.23
C HIS A 200 -8.27 4.59 7.49
N ALA A 201 -8.72 3.59 8.23
CA ALA A 201 -9.55 2.51 7.70
C ALA A 201 -10.87 3.06 7.17
N HIS A 202 -11.28 2.62 5.98
CA HIS A 202 -12.53 3.03 5.37
C HIS A 202 -13.03 1.99 4.36
N VAL A 203 -14.29 2.16 3.94
CA VAL A 203 -14.93 1.39 2.88
C VAL A 203 -15.26 2.36 1.74
N ASP A 204 -14.62 2.22 0.59
CA ASP A 204 -14.76 3.16 -0.53
C ASP A 204 -16.20 3.35 -0.99
N LYS A 205 -17.00 2.29 -1.03
CA LYS A 205 -18.42 2.38 -1.38
C LYS A 205 -19.17 3.31 -0.43
N VAL A 206 -18.87 3.27 0.87
CA VAL A 206 -19.49 4.13 1.88
C VAL A 206 -18.96 5.57 1.74
N THR A 207 -17.66 5.74 1.50
CA THR A 207 -17.02 7.05 1.38
C THR A 207 -17.46 7.81 0.12
N TYR A 208 -17.54 7.12 -1.04
CA TYR A 208 -17.74 7.75 -2.34
C TYR A 208 -19.07 7.40 -3.02
N GLY A 209 -19.78 6.37 -2.58
CA GLY A 209 -21.08 5.92 -3.11
C GLY A 209 -21.03 5.25 -4.49
N SER A 210 -20.21 5.79 -5.39
CA SER A 210 -20.14 5.39 -6.80
C SER A 210 -19.20 4.21 -7.08
N PHE A 211 -18.43 3.75 -6.09
CA PHE A 211 -17.37 2.76 -6.27
C PHE A 211 -17.91 1.35 -6.05
N ASP A 212 -18.17 0.62 -7.14
CA ASP A 212 -18.41 -0.84 -7.08
C ASP A 212 -17.09 -1.63 -7.08
N TYR A 213 -16.01 -1.01 -7.59
CA TYR A 213 -14.67 -1.57 -7.66
C TYR A 213 -13.64 -0.49 -7.32
N THR A 214 -12.63 -0.88 -6.57
CA THR A 214 -11.43 -0.06 -6.33
C THR A 214 -10.22 -0.80 -6.87
N SER A 215 -9.35 -0.07 -7.58
CA SER A 215 -8.05 -0.56 -8.00
C SER A 215 -6.95 0.36 -7.50
N LEU A 216 -5.90 -0.22 -6.95
CA LEU A 216 -4.66 0.46 -6.62
C LEU A 216 -3.56 -0.06 -7.55
N LEU A 217 -2.91 0.85 -8.27
CA LEU A 217 -1.76 0.56 -9.11
C LEU A 217 -0.53 1.17 -8.44
N TYR A 218 0.40 0.33 -8.00
CA TYR A 218 1.63 0.79 -7.37
C TYR A 218 2.68 1.12 -8.42
N LEU A 219 3.37 2.24 -8.21
CA LEU A 219 4.40 2.77 -9.11
C LEU A 219 5.80 2.79 -8.46
N SER A 220 5.88 2.27 -7.23
CA SER A 220 7.08 2.20 -6.40
C SER A 220 7.08 0.87 -5.66
N ASP A 221 8.28 0.36 -5.36
CA ASP A 221 8.47 -0.94 -4.74
C ASP A 221 8.71 -0.83 -3.23
N TYR A 222 7.98 -1.65 -2.46
CA TYR A 222 8.18 -1.82 -1.04
C TYR A 222 9.60 -2.36 -0.74
N LEU A 223 10.24 -1.78 0.28
CA LEU A 223 11.64 -2.01 0.70
C LEU A 223 12.73 -1.51 -0.25
N ASP A 224 12.40 -1.09 -1.47
CA ASP A 224 13.36 -0.42 -2.36
C ASP A 224 13.19 1.10 -2.35
N ASP A 225 11.97 1.57 -2.62
CA ASP A 225 11.66 3.01 -2.70
C ASP A 225 11.20 3.56 -1.33
N PHE A 226 10.55 2.73 -0.51
CA PHE A 226 10.01 3.13 0.79
C PHE A 226 9.91 1.98 1.79
N GLY A 227 9.94 2.33 3.08
CA GLY A 227 9.63 1.43 4.20
C GLY A 227 8.25 1.77 4.81
N GLY A 228 7.51 0.75 5.24
CA GLY A 228 6.10 0.88 5.65
C GLY A 228 5.14 0.88 4.45
N GLY A 229 3.96 1.49 4.59
CA GLY A 229 3.04 1.72 3.46
C GLY A 229 2.42 0.48 2.81
N ARG A 230 2.47 -0.68 3.48
CA ARG A 230 1.75 -1.89 3.04
C ARG A 230 0.25 -1.61 3.03
N PHE A 231 -0.46 -2.17 2.05
CA PHE A 231 -1.91 -2.11 2.05
C PHE A 231 -2.46 -3.18 2.98
N VAL A 232 -3.47 -2.82 3.78
CA VAL A 232 -4.03 -3.69 4.82
C VAL A 232 -5.52 -3.85 4.60
N PHE A 233 -5.96 -5.09 4.39
CA PHE A 233 -7.34 -5.48 4.60
C PHE A 233 -7.52 -5.80 6.08
N MET A 234 -8.34 -5.01 6.77
CA MET A 234 -8.72 -5.26 8.15
C MET A 234 -9.86 -6.28 8.17
N GLU A 235 -9.60 -7.45 8.72
CA GLU A 235 -10.59 -8.54 8.81
C GLU A 235 -10.76 -9.01 10.25
N GLU A 236 -11.87 -9.69 10.49
CA GLU A 236 -12.08 -10.39 11.75
C GLU A 236 -11.04 -11.51 11.92
N GLY A 237 -10.39 -11.53 13.08
CA GLY A 237 -9.34 -12.49 13.42
C GLY A 237 -7.93 -12.06 13.03
N ALA A 238 -7.71 -11.69 11.77
CA ALA A 238 -6.37 -11.47 11.23
C ALA A 238 -6.33 -10.42 10.10
N ASN A 239 -5.46 -9.41 10.20
CA ASN A 239 -5.24 -8.49 9.09
C ASN A 239 -4.43 -9.17 7.98
N LYS A 240 -4.83 -8.86 6.74
CA LYS A 240 -4.19 -9.37 5.54
C LYS A 240 -3.52 -8.23 4.78
N THR A 241 -2.25 -8.40 4.41
CA THR A 241 -1.49 -7.32 3.77
C THR A 241 -1.04 -7.64 2.36
N VAL A 242 -0.91 -6.59 1.55
CA VAL A 242 -0.24 -6.64 0.24
C VAL A 242 0.99 -5.75 0.32
N GLU A 243 2.15 -6.30 -0.07
CA GLU A 243 3.39 -5.55 -0.21
C GLU A 243 3.42 -4.88 -1.60
N PRO A 244 3.43 -3.53 -1.68
CA PRO A 244 3.47 -2.83 -2.96
C PRO A 244 4.64 -3.22 -3.86
N ARG A 245 4.33 -3.43 -5.14
CA ARG A 245 5.31 -3.70 -6.20
C ARG A 245 4.97 -2.85 -7.40
N ALA A 246 5.98 -2.24 -8.02
CA ALA A 246 5.76 -1.40 -9.19
C ALA A 246 5.35 -2.26 -10.41
N GLY A 247 4.18 -1.94 -10.97
CA GLY A 247 3.62 -2.56 -12.18
C GLY A 247 2.49 -3.53 -11.90
#